data_AF-A0A645HM42-F1
#
_entry.id   AF-A0A645HM42-F1
#
_cell.length_a   1.000
_cell.length_b   1.000
_cell.length_c   1.000
_cell.angle_alpha   90.00
_cell.angle_beta   90.00
_cell.angle_gamma   90.00
#
_symmetry.space_group_name_H-M   'P 1'
#
loop_
_entity.id
_entity.type
_entity.pdbx_description
1 polymer ?
#
loop_
_entity_poly.entity_id
_entity_poly.type
_entity_poly.pdbx_seq_one_letter_code
_entity_poly.pdbx_strand_id
1 'polypeptide(L)' 'MQKTAWDLLGPVRSEKSIIHAQHKIHDISEMKLMINSPTEMLLALEMKGLTDTAAAVADAALMRKDSLGTHFREND' A
#
# COMPACT_ATOMS: atom_id res chain seq x y z
N MET A 1 -7.21 -5.55 1.18
CA MET A 1 -5.88 -4.91 1.17
C MET A 1 -4.91 -5.59 0.21
N GLN A 2 -4.61 -6.89 0.35
CA GLN A 2 -3.71 -7.62 -0.56
C GLN A 2 -4.05 -7.46 -2.04
N LYS A 3 -5.32 -7.64 -2.42
CA LYS A 3 -5.78 -7.46 -3.80
C LYS A 3 -5.54 -6.03 -4.31
N THR A 4 -5.87 -5.03 -3.51
CA THR A 4 -5.66 -3.61 -3.85
C THR A 4 -4.17 -3.26 -3.98
N ALA A 5 -3.32 -3.80 -3.09
CA ALA A 5 -1.88 -3.63 -3.19
C ALA A 5 -1.32 -4.32 -4.45
N TRP A 6 -1.81 -5.52 -4.78
CA TRP A 6 -1.42 -6.24 -6.00
C TRP A 6 -1.87 -5.51 -7.27
N ASP A 7 -3.10 -5.01 -7.28
CA ASP A 7 -3.68 -4.34 -8.44
C ASP A 7 -3.03 -2.97 -8.71
N LEU A 8 -2.46 -2.32 -7.68
CA LEU A 8 -1.95 -0.94 -7.80
C LEU A 8 -0.43 -0.80 -7.66
N LEU A 9 0.22 -1.69 -6.90
CA LEU A 9 1.67 -1.76 -6.68
C LEU A 9 2.29 -3.07 -7.19
N GLY A 10 1.55 -3.80 -8.02
CA GLY A 10 1.98 -5.03 -8.67
C GLY A 10 3.18 -4.86 -9.61
N PRO A 11 3.50 -5.87 -10.43
CA PRO A 11 4.72 -5.88 -11.23
C PRO A 11 4.77 -4.74 -12.27
N VAL A 12 3.61 -4.26 -12.71
CA VAL A 12 3.45 -3.16 -13.67
C VAL A 12 2.80 -1.98 -12.94
N ARG A 13 3.40 -0.79 -13.05
CA ARG A 13 2.97 0.40 -12.30
C ARG A 13 2.90 1.62 -13.21
N SER A 14 2.01 2.54 -12.89
CA SER A 14 2.01 3.90 -13.45
C SER A 14 1.94 4.92 -12.32
N GLU A 15 2.25 6.18 -12.60
CA GLU A 15 2.13 7.24 -11.60
C GLU A 15 0.71 7.30 -11.02
N LYS A 16 -0.28 7.20 -11.91
CA LYS A 16 -1.70 7.17 -11.55
C LYS A 16 -2.05 5.97 -10.66
N SER A 17 -1.53 4.76 -10.95
CA SER A 17 -1.82 3.58 -10.13
C SER A 17 -1.21 3.70 -8.74
N ILE A 18 0.02 4.23 -8.65
CA ILE A 18 0.73 4.42 -7.38
C ILE A 18 0.03 5.46 -6.50
N ILE A 19 -0.37 6.62 -7.06
CA ILE A 19 -1.12 7.65 -6.33
C ILE A 19 -2.45 7.08 -5.83
N HIS A 20 -3.14 6.30 -6.67
CA HIS A 20 -4.38 5.64 -6.24
C HIS A 20 -4.12 4.66 -5.09
N ALA A 21 -3.00 3.94 -5.09
CA ALA A 21 -2.60 3.06 -3.99
C ALA A 21 -2.37 3.85 -2.70
N GLN A 22 -1.65 4.97 -2.76
CA GLN A 22 -1.38 5.82 -1.59
C GLN A 22 -2.68 6.30 -0.95
N HIS A 23 -3.64 6.79 -1.74
CA HIS A 23 -4.95 7.21 -1.23
C HIS A 23 -5.67 6.05 -0.54
N LYS A 24 -5.69 4.86 -1.15
CA LYS A 24 -6.34 3.68 -0.55
C LYS A 24 -5.66 3.21 0.74
N ILE A 25 -4.34 3.27 0.81
CA ILE A 25 -3.58 2.92 2.02
C ILE A 25 -3.91 3.92 3.13
N HIS A 26 -3.94 5.22 2.82
CA HIS A 26 -4.33 6.26 3.77
C HIS A 26 -5.76 6.10 4.28
N ASP A 27 -6.73 5.84 3.39
CA ASP A 27 -8.11 5.58 3.78
C ASP A 27 -8.19 4.41 4.79
N ILE A 28 -7.40 3.35 4.57
CA ILE A 28 -7.36 2.18 5.47
C ILE A 28 -6.67 2.52 6.80
N SER A 29 -5.60 3.33 6.80
CA SER A 29 -4.89 3.69 8.04
C SER A 29 -5.74 4.54 8.99
N GLU A 30 -6.67 5.33 8.45
CA GLU A 30 -7.59 6.17 9.23
C GLU A 30 -8.85 5.42 9.70
N MET A 31 -9.04 4.15 9.31
CA MET A 31 -10.20 3.37 9.73
C MET A 31 -10.18 3.11 11.24
N LYS A 32 -11.24 3.52 11.92
CA LYS A 32 -11.47 3.16 13.33
C LYS A 32 -11.93 1.69 13.41
N LEU A 33 -11.15 0.87 14.11
CA LEU A 33 -11.48 -0.52 14.37
C LEU A 33 -12.15 -0.66 15.74
N MET A 34 -13.26 -1.38 15.79
CA MET A 34 -13.86 -1.82 17.05
C MET A 34 -13.18 -3.13 17.46
N ILE A 35 -12.68 -3.18 18.70
CA ILE A 35 -11.92 -4.30 19.23
C ILE A 35 -12.70 -4.90 20.39
N ASN A 36 -13.16 -6.14 20.22
CA ASN A 36 -14.00 -6.87 21.16
C ASN A 36 -13.26 -8.06 21.78
N SER A 37 -12.05 -8.39 21.32
CA SER A 37 -11.23 -9.47 21.87
C SER A 37 -9.72 -9.19 21.77
N PRO A 38 -8.89 -9.87 22.60
CA PRO A 38 -7.43 -9.78 22.48
C PRO A 38 -6.89 -10.20 21.10
N THR A 39 -7.51 -11.17 20.44
CA THR A 39 -7.11 -11.59 19.09
C THR A 39 -7.37 -10.50 18.06
N GLU A 40 -8.51 -9.81 18.14
CA GLU A 40 -8.81 -8.67 17.28
C GLU A 40 -7.83 -7.50 17.52
N MET A 41 -7.37 -7.30 18.77
CA MET A 41 -6.32 -6.32 19.06
C MET A 41 -5.01 -6.67 18.35
N LEU A 42 -4.60 -7.93 18.38
CA LEU A 42 -3.38 -8.37 17.69
C LEU A 42 -3.49 -8.16 16.18
N LEU A 43 -4.60 -8.55 15.57
CA LEU A 43 -4.85 -8.34 14.14
C LEU A 43 -4.86 -6.85 13.77
N ALA A 44 -5.43 -5.99 14.62
CA ALA A 44 -5.42 -4.54 14.40
C ALA A 44 -3.99 -3.96 14.42
N LEU A 45 -3.14 -4.44 15.34
CA LEU A 45 -1.73 -4.06 15.40
C LEU A 45 -0.95 -4.55 14.17
N GLU A 46 -1.20 -5.78 13.69
CA GLU A 46 -0.62 -6.30 12.46
C GLU A 46 -1.05 -5.49 11.24
N MET A 47 -2.33 -5.12 11.15
CA MET A 47 -2.85 -4.26 10.08
C MET A 47 -2.12 -2.92 10.03
N LYS A 48 -1.82 -2.31 11.19
CA LYS A 48 -1.05 -1.07 11.26
C LYS A 48 0.35 -1.23 10.66
N GLY A 49 1.07 -2.30 11.01
CA GLY A 49 2.40 -2.56 10.44
C GLY A 49 2.35 -2.80 8.92
N LEU A 50 1.30 -3.47 8.44
CA LEU A 50 1.07 -3.69 7.01
C LEU A 50 0.76 -2.38 6.27
N THR A 51 -0.05 -1.48 6.85
CA THR A 51 -0.34 -0.16 6.26
C THR A 51 0.91 0.70 6.18
N ASP A 52 1.72 0.72 7.24
CA ASP A 52 2.95 1.52 7.28
C ASP A 52 3.96 1.03 6.23
N THR A 53 4.12 -0.29 6.11
CA THR A 53 4.98 -0.90 5.10
C THR A 53 4.50 -0.62 3.68
N ALA A 54 3.19 -0.75 3.43
CA ALA A 54 2.61 -0.49 2.13
C ALA A 54 2.78 0.99 1.70
N ALA A 55 2.62 1.93 2.64
CA ALA A 55 2.82 3.36 2.40
C ALA A 55 4.27 3.64 1.99
N ALA A 56 5.26 3.12 2.75
CA ALA A 56 6.67 3.29 2.45
C ALA A 56 7.05 2.74 1.06
N VAL A 57 6.48 1.59 0.67
CA VAL A 57 6.70 1.01 -0.67
C VAL A 57 6.08 1.88 -1.76
N ALA A 58 4.88 2.41 -1.54
CA ALA A 58 4.21 3.28 -2.50
C ALA A 58 4.99 4.60 -2.71
N ASP A 59 5.46 5.22 -1.62
CA ASP A 59 6.27 6.44 -1.67
C ASP A 59 7.57 6.21 -2.44
N ALA A 60 8.29 5.12 -2.13
CA ALA A 60 9.52 4.76 -2.83
C ALA A 60 9.27 4.49 -4.33
N ALA A 61 8.16 3.83 -4.66
CA ALA A 61 7.76 3.57 -6.04
C ALA A 61 7.40 4.86 -6.81
N LEU A 62 6.81 5.86 -6.15
CA LEU A 62 6.47 7.13 -6.77
C LEU A 62 7.70 8.00 -7.03
N MET A 63 8.62 8.03 -6.07
CA MET A 63 9.90 8.77 -6.14
C MET A 63 10.79 8.25 -7.27
N ARG A 64 10.80 6.94 -7.49
CA ARG A 64 11.56 6.31 -8.57
C ARG A 64 10.82 6.47 -9.89
N LYS A 65 11.35 7.27 -10.80
CA LYS A 65 10.76 7.47 -12.14
C LYS A 65 11.24 6.43 -13.16
N ASP A 66 12.43 5.87 -12.96
CA ASP A 66 13.04 4.92 -13.89
C ASP A 66 12.70 3.45 -13.59
N SER A 67 12.51 2.68 -14.66
CA SER A 67 12.38 1.23 -14.62
C SER A 67 13.74 0.56 -14.47
N LEU A 68 13.95 -0.20 -13.39
CA LEU A 68 15.18 -0.99 -13.19
C LEU A 68 14.94 -2.17 -12.22
N GLY A 69 15.33 -3.36 -12.64
CA GLY A 69 15.17 -4.61 -11.88
C GLY A 69 13.69 -5.03 -11.80
N THR A 70 13.22 -5.37 -10.59
CA THR A 70 11.82 -5.73 -10.33
C THR A 70 10.87 -4.53 -10.25
N HIS A 71 11.41 -3.31 -10.34
CA HIS A 71 10.63 -2.09 -10.42
C HIS A 71 10.46 -1.68 -11.87
N PHE A 72 9.28 -1.94 -12.43
CA PHE A 72 8.86 -1.48 -13.75
C PHE A 72 7.76 -0.42 -13.62
N ARG A 73 7.94 0.69 -14.33
CA ARG A 73 6.96 1.74 -14.57
C ARG A 73 6.67 1.83 -16.05
N GLU A 74 5.40 1.80 -16.40
CA GLU A 74 4.94 2.22 -17.71
C GLU A 74 5.22 3.73 -17.83
N ASN A 75 5.82 4.13 -18.95
CA ASN A 75 5.94 5.54 -19.28
C ASN A 75 4.54 6.05 -19.63
N ASP A 76 4.12 7.15 -19.00
CA ASP A 76 2.92 7.90 -19.42
C ASP A 76 3.17 8.61 -20.76
#